data_AF-C4WYJ6-F1
#
_entry.id   AF-C4WYJ6-F1
#
_cell.length_a   1.000
_cell.length_b   1.000
_cell.length_c   1.000
_cell.angle_alpha   90.00
_cell.angle_beta   90.00
_cell.angle_gamma   90.00
#
_symmetry.space_group_name_H-M   'P 1'
#
loop_
_entity.id
_entity.type
_entity.pdbx_description
1 polymer ?
#
loop_
_entity_poly.entity_id
_entity_poly.type
_entity_poly.pdbx_seq_one_letter_code
_entity_poly.pdbx_strand_id
1 'polypeptide(L)'
;GHIPEEISLLIRLTSLNLSSNQLIGKIPNQIGDLKQLESLDLSYNKFSGEIPSGLSALTSLSDLSLSHNNLSGAIPSGPQLQALDNQMNIYIGNPHLCGYPLSKNCSASTIDAEQSVNHEDADHIAYLYLGMGIGFVTGLWVVFCTMLLRRTWAIAYFQIIDKLYDEAYVRVAITWAYLMKKTHDDAT
;
A
#
# COMPACT_ATOMS: atom_id res chain seq x y z
N GLY A 1 -5.26 -10.34 -18.89
CA GLY A 1 -4.82 -11.35 -19.88
C GLY A 1 -4.05 -12.45 -19.17
N HIS A 2 -3.80 -13.58 -19.82
CA HIS A 2 -2.98 -14.67 -19.26
C HIS A 2 -1.69 -14.80 -20.07
N ILE A 3 -0.67 -15.44 -19.51
CA ILE A 3 0.49 -15.86 -20.31
C ILE A 3 0.06 -17.07 -21.15
N PRO A 4 0.15 -16.99 -22.50
CA PRO A 4 -0.14 -18.12 -23.37
C PRO A 4 0.90 -19.23 -23.20
N GLU A 5 0.48 -20.49 -23.27
CA GLU A 5 1.40 -21.64 -23.18
C GLU A 5 2.38 -21.67 -24.36
N GLU A 6 1.97 -21.09 -25.49
CA GLU A 6 2.75 -20.98 -26.73
C GLU A 6 4.02 -20.15 -26.57
N ILE A 7 4.19 -19.42 -25.46
CA ILE A 7 5.44 -18.70 -25.17
C ILE A 7 6.65 -19.63 -25.08
N SER A 8 6.44 -20.91 -24.75
CA SER A 8 7.48 -21.94 -24.70
C SER A 8 8.11 -22.25 -26.06
N LEU A 9 7.42 -21.91 -27.16
CA LEU A 9 7.94 -22.09 -28.52
C LEU A 9 9.07 -21.12 -28.86
N LEU A 10 9.25 -20.06 -28.06
CA LEU A 10 10.30 -19.07 -28.24
C LEU A 10 11.65 -19.56 -27.69
N ILE A 11 12.12 -20.72 -28.16
CA ILE A 11 13.30 -21.44 -27.62
C ILE A 11 14.62 -20.64 -27.60
N ARG A 12 14.69 -19.51 -28.32
CA ARG A 12 15.84 -18.60 -28.38
C ARG A 12 15.67 -17.32 -27.55
N LEU A 13 14.60 -17.23 -26.76
CA LEU A 13 14.31 -16.06 -25.95
C LEU A 13 15.31 -15.98 -24.80
N THR A 14 15.95 -14.83 -24.66
CA THR A 14 16.97 -14.57 -23.62
C THR A 14 16.45 -13.64 -22.52
N SER A 15 15.54 -12.73 -22.85
CA SER A 15 14.92 -11.84 -21.86
C SER A 15 13.42 -11.73 -22.11
N LEU A 16 12.65 -11.88 -21.04
CA LEU A 16 11.21 -11.72 -21.02
C LEU A 16 10.82 -10.79 -19.88
N ASN A 17 10.32 -9.60 -20.24
CA ASN A 17 9.77 -8.65 -19.29
C ASN A 17 8.27 -8.48 -19.56
N LEU A 18 7.46 -8.87 -18.59
CA LEU A 18 6.01 -8.69 -18.57
C LEU A 18 5.56 -7.93 -17.32
N SER A 19 6.48 -7.23 -16.63
CA SER A 19 6.16 -6.57 -15.37
C SER A 19 5.23 -5.38 -15.53
N SER A 20 4.60 -4.97 -14.42
CA SER A 20 3.69 -3.82 -14.37
C SER A 20 2.49 -3.94 -15.30
N ASN A 21 1.91 -5.14 -15.37
CA ASN A 21 0.73 -5.42 -16.16
C ASN A 21 -0.43 -5.89 -15.27
N GLN A 22 -1.58 -6.16 -15.91
CA GLN A 22 -2.75 -6.76 -15.25
C GLN A 22 -2.90 -8.24 -15.66
N LEU A 23 -1.79 -8.96 -15.77
CA LEU A 23 -1.81 -10.39 -16.09
C LEU A 23 -2.31 -11.17 -14.88
N ILE A 24 -3.16 -12.16 -15.15
CA ILE A 24 -3.85 -12.98 -14.14
C ILE A 24 -3.62 -14.47 -14.41
N GLY A 25 -4.02 -15.31 -13.46
CA GLY A 25 -3.94 -16.76 -13.53
C GLY A 25 -2.56 -17.30 -13.15
N LYS A 26 -2.28 -18.55 -13.52
CA LYS A 26 -1.05 -19.25 -13.14
C LYS A 26 0.08 -18.96 -14.13
N ILE A 27 1.31 -18.99 -13.64
CA ILE A 27 2.50 -19.04 -14.50
C ILE A 27 2.54 -20.45 -15.12
N PRO A 28 2.58 -20.59 -16.45
CA PRO A 28 2.60 -21.90 -17.10
C PRO A 28 3.92 -22.63 -16.80
N ASN A 29 3.87 -23.93 -16.57
CA ASN A 29 5.06 -24.74 -16.28
C ASN A 29 6.02 -24.82 -17.48
N GLN A 30 5.48 -24.65 -18.69
CA GLN A 30 6.15 -24.64 -19.97
C GLN A 30 7.15 -23.49 -20.11
N ILE A 31 7.12 -22.48 -19.22
CA ILE A 31 8.19 -21.46 -19.16
C ILE A 31 9.56 -22.10 -18.93
N GLY A 32 9.61 -23.27 -18.27
CA GLY A 32 10.83 -24.03 -18.05
C GLY A 32 11.49 -24.58 -19.32
N ASP A 33 10.81 -24.56 -20.46
CA ASP A 33 11.36 -25.00 -21.75
C ASP A 33 12.29 -23.96 -22.40
N LEU A 34 12.23 -22.71 -21.92
CA LEU A 34 13.03 -21.58 -22.42
C LEU A 34 14.47 -21.64 -21.89
N LYS A 35 15.24 -22.66 -22.28
CA LYS A 35 16.59 -22.92 -21.73
C LYS A 35 17.61 -21.81 -21.93
N GLN A 36 17.39 -20.91 -22.88
CA GLN A 36 18.26 -19.76 -23.14
C GLN A 36 17.85 -18.50 -22.36
N LEU A 37 16.80 -18.56 -21.55
CA LEU A 37 16.32 -17.41 -20.81
C LEU A 37 17.29 -17.04 -19.69
N GLU A 38 17.76 -15.81 -19.74
CA GLU A 38 18.70 -15.19 -18.79
C GLU A 38 17.97 -14.24 -17.84
N SER A 39 16.93 -13.54 -18.32
CA SER A 39 16.17 -12.58 -17.51
C SER A 39 14.67 -12.79 -17.63
N LEU A 40 13.99 -12.91 -16.49
CA LEU A 40 12.54 -13.05 -16.39
C LEU A 40 11.96 -12.09 -15.35
N ASP A 41 11.20 -11.10 -15.80
CA ASP A 41 10.49 -10.17 -14.91
C ASP A 41 8.99 -10.29 -15.10
N LEU A 42 8.30 -10.81 -14.08
CA LEU A 42 6.85 -10.94 -13.99
C LEU A 42 6.27 -10.08 -12.86
N SER A 43 7.05 -9.17 -12.30
CA SER A 43 6.66 -8.40 -11.12
C SER A 43 5.48 -7.45 -11.38
N TYR A 44 4.81 -7.02 -10.31
CA TYR A 44 3.67 -6.08 -10.40
C TYR A 44 2.58 -6.57 -11.37
N ASN A 45 2.12 -7.80 -11.14
CA ASN A 45 1.01 -8.40 -11.85
C ASN A 45 0.01 -8.99 -10.84
N LYS A 46 -0.95 -9.79 -11.32
CA LYS A 46 -1.96 -10.47 -10.50
C LYS A 46 -1.88 -11.99 -10.69
N PHE A 47 -0.68 -12.53 -10.92
CA PHE A 47 -0.48 -13.98 -11.02
C PHE A 47 -0.84 -14.66 -9.70
N SER A 48 -1.41 -15.85 -9.78
CA SER A 48 -1.87 -16.63 -8.64
C SER A 48 -1.47 -18.11 -8.74
N GLY A 49 -1.54 -18.83 -7.62
CA GLY A 49 -1.11 -20.23 -7.54
C GLY A 49 0.39 -20.36 -7.25
N GLU A 50 0.89 -21.58 -7.40
CA GLU A 50 2.28 -21.94 -7.08
C GLU A 50 3.27 -21.48 -8.14
N ILE A 51 4.50 -21.20 -7.73
CA ILE A 51 5.62 -20.99 -8.64
C ILE A 51 5.91 -22.35 -9.31
N PRO A 52 5.83 -22.46 -10.64
CA PRO A 52 5.99 -23.74 -11.29
C PRO A 52 7.42 -24.24 -11.15
N SER A 53 7.56 -25.54 -10.85
CA SER A 53 8.86 -26.19 -10.71
C SER A 53 9.71 -26.11 -11.98
N GLY A 54 9.08 -25.91 -13.15
CA GLY A 54 9.77 -25.65 -14.41
C GLY A 54 10.75 -24.46 -14.36
N LEU A 55 10.55 -23.45 -13.51
CA LEU A 55 11.52 -22.35 -13.34
C LEU A 55 12.88 -22.86 -12.84
N SER A 56 12.91 -23.92 -12.03
CA SER A 56 14.16 -24.53 -11.56
C SER A 56 14.99 -25.15 -12.68
N ALA A 57 14.38 -25.42 -13.83
CA ALA A 57 15.02 -26.03 -14.98
C ALA A 57 15.64 -25.00 -15.95
N LEU A 58 15.53 -23.71 -15.65
CA LEU A 58 16.14 -22.61 -16.41
C LEU A 58 17.59 -22.40 -15.98
N THR A 59 18.51 -23.12 -16.59
CA THR A 59 19.93 -23.13 -16.19
C THR A 59 20.69 -21.84 -16.51
N SER A 60 20.18 -21.02 -17.43
CA SER A 60 20.82 -19.77 -17.84
C SER A 60 20.30 -18.52 -17.11
N LEU A 61 19.30 -18.67 -16.23
CA LEU A 61 18.58 -17.56 -15.64
C LEU A 61 19.41 -16.82 -14.58
N SER A 62 19.85 -15.60 -14.86
CA SER A 62 20.61 -14.74 -13.93
C SER A 62 19.73 -13.75 -13.16
N ASP A 63 18.59 -13.36 -13.73
CA ASP A 63 17.73 -12.32 -13.18
C ASP A 63 16.28 -12.80 -13.17
N LEU A 64 15.69 -12.86 -11.99
CA LEU A 64 14.30 -13.26 -11.79
C LEU A 64 13.60 -12.22 -10.92
N SER A 65 12.39 -11.82 -11.28
CA SER A 65 11.54 -11.01 -10.39
C SER A 65 10.10 -11.49 -10.48
N LEU A 66 9.57 -11.95 -9.35
CA LEU A 66 8.18 -12.40 -9.18
C LEU A 66 7.43 -11.53 -8.16
N SER A 67 8.01 -10.39 -7.80
CA SER A 67 7.53 -9.54 -6.71
C SER A 67 6.17 -8.91 -7.02
N HIS A 68 5.43 -8.56 -5.97
CA HIS A 68 4.12 -7.89 -6.09
C HIS A 68 3.14 -8.66 -7.01
N ASN A 69 2.85 -9.90 -6.63
CA ASN A 69 1.86 -10.77 -7.25
C ASN A 69 0.99 -11.43 -6.16
N ASN A 70 0.12 -12.36 -6.54
CA ASN A 70 -0.71 -13.16 -5.61
C ASN A 70 -0.29 -14.64 -5.60
N LEU A 71 1.01 -14.90 -5.75
CA LEU A 71 1.57 -16.26 -5.74
C LEU A 71 1.45 -16.88 -4.34
N SER A 72 1.35 -18.20 -4.30
CA SER A 72 1.06 -18.97 -3.08
C SER A 72 1.88 -20.25 -3.00
N GLY A 73 2.06 -20.80 -1.80
CA GLY A 73 2.72 -22.09 -1.60
C GLY A 73 4.23 -21.98 -1.43
N ALA A 74 4.91 -23.12 -1.46
CA ALA A 74 6.35 -23.20 -1.21
C ALA A 74 7.16 -22.70 -2.41
N ILE A 75 8.22 -21.93 -2.16
CA ILE A 75 9.20 -21.59 -3.17
C ILE A 75 9.93 -22.87 -3.60
N PRO A 76 9.92 -23.23 -4.90
CA PRO A 76 10.57 -24.43 -5.37
C PRO A 76 12.09 -24.33 -5.19
N SER A 77 12.68 -25.34 -4.55
CA SER A 77 14.14 -25.44 -4.44
C SER A 77 14.72 -26.00 -5.73
N GLY A 78 15.68 -25.27 -6.32
CA GLY A 78 16.42 -25.70 -7.49
C GLY A 78 17.79 -25.04 -7.53
N PRO A 79 18.79 -25.62 -8.20
CA PRO A 79 20.17 -25.11 -8.18
C PRO A 79 20.26 -23.65 -8.66
N GLN A 80 19.49 -23.28 -9.70
CA GLN A 80 19.48 -21.91 -10.20
C GLN A 80 18.73 -20.95 -9.28
N LEU A 81 17.55 -21.33 -8.78
CA LEU A 81 16.78 -20.51 -7.85
C LEU A 81 17.58 -20.29 -6.56
N GLN A 82 18.31 -21.31 -6.10
CA GLN A 82 19.19 -21.23 -4.95
C GLN A 82 20.41 -20.32 -5.17
N ALA A 83 20.94 -20.26 -6.40
CA ALA A 83 21.97 -19.28 -6.74
C ALA A 83 21.45 -17.83 -6.67
N LEU A 84 20.13 -17.64 -6.85
CA LEU A 84 19.46 -16.34 -6.78
C LEU A 84 18.92 -16.01 -5.37
N ASP A 85 18.96 -16.94 -4.42
CA ASP A 85 18.39 -16.79 -3.07
C ASP A 85 18.98 -15.63 -2.25
N ASN A 86 20.16 -15.12 -2.64
CA ASN A 86 20.75 -13.91 -2.06
C ASN A 86 19.89 -12.65 -2.29
N GLN A 87 18.90 -12.71 -3.19
CA GLN A 87 18.03 -11.60 -3.56
C GLN A 87 16.61 -11.81 -3.00
N MET A 88 16.39 -11.43 -1.74
CA MET A 88 15.06 -11.54 -1.10
C MET A 88 13.97 -10.74 -1.85
N ASN A 89 14.37 -9.73 -2.63
CA ASN A 89 13.48 -8.86 -3.41
C ASN A 89 12.74 -9.59 -4.56
N ILE A 90 13.17 -10.80 -4.95
CA ILE A 90 12.54 -11.56 -6.03
C ILE A 90 11.09 -11.93 -5.67
N TYR A 91 10.84 -12.27 -4.41
CA TYR A 91 9.57 -12.86 -3.97
C TYR A 91 8.71 -11.90 -3.13
N ILE A 92 9.21 -10.71 -2.81
CA ILE A 92 8.53 -9.73 -1.95
C ILE A 92 7.15 -9.33 -2.50
N GLY A 93 6.21 -8.99 -1.63
CA GLY A 93 4.87 -8.56 -2.06
C GLY A 93 3.97 -9.69 -2.54
N ASN A 94 4.26 -10.94 -2.19
CA ASN A 94 3.38 -12.09 -2.37
C ASN A 94 2.93 -12.63 -1.00
N PRO A 95 1.67 -12.44 -0.59
CA PRO A 95 1.24 -12.70 0.79
C PRO A 95 1.19 -14.19 1.17
N HIS A 96 1.03 -15.08 0.19
CA HIS A 96 0.81 -16.51 0.40
C HIS A 96 2.03 -17.38 0.06
N LEU A 97 3.17 -16.80 -0.35
CA LEU A 97 4.42 -17.54 -0.54
C LEU A 97 5.08 -17.87 0.80
N CYS A 98 5.71 -19.04 0.87
CA CYS A 98 6.43 -19.52 2.05
C CYS A 98 7.66 -20.35 1.64
N GLY A 99 8.51 -20.68 2.61
CA GLY A 99 9.75 -21.43 2.39
C GLY A 99 10.96 -20.52 2.13
N TYR A 100 12.16 -21.09 2.24
CA TYR A 100 13.41 -20.38 1.96
C TYR A 100 13.41 -19.84 0.53
N PRO A 101 13.86 -18.59 0.27
CA PRO A 101 14.56 -17.66 1.17
C PRO A 101 13.66 -16.77 2.06
N LEU A 102 12.34 -16.95 2.07
CA LEU A 102 11.44 -16.20 2.96
C LEU A 102 11.47 -16.75 4.39
N SER A 103 11.29 -15.86 5.38
CA SER A 103 11.20 -16.23 6.81
C SER A 103 9.91 -17.01 7.14
N LYS A 104 8.90 -16.96 6.26
CA LYS A 104 7.60 -17.61 6.47
C LYS A 104 7.71 -19.12 6.23
N ASN A 105 7.45 -19.91 7.26
CA ASN A 105 7.50 -21.37 7.16
C ASN A 105 6.18 -21.93 6.58
N CYS A 106 6.27 -22.94 5.71
CA CYS A 106 5.10 -23.54 5.05
C CYS A 106 4.30 -24.51 5.94
N SER A 107 4.79 -24.82 7.14
CA SER A 107 4.20 -25.81 8.05
C SER A 107 3.14 -25.26 9.02
N ALA A 108 2.63 -24.05 8.82
CA ALA A 108 1.52 -23.53 9.61
C ALA A 108 0.17 -23.99 9.03
N SER A 109 -0.32 -25.11 9.54
CA SER A 109 -1.69 -25.59 9.34
C SER A 109 -2.72 -24.53 9.74
N THR A 110 -3.45 -23.99 8.75
CA THR A 110 -4.84 -23.49 8.76
C THR A 110 -5.40 -22.66 9.94
N ILE A 111 -4.60 -22.15 10.86
CA ILE A 111 -5.06 -21.25 11.95
C ILE A 111 -4.43 -19.85 11.84
N ASP A 112 -3.31 -19.69 11.11
CA ASP A 112 -2.59 -18.41 11.02
C ASP A 112 -2.83 -17.62 9.71
N ALA A 113 -3.82 -18.04 8.89
CA ALA A 113 -4.19 -17.35 7.66
C ALA A 113 -4.90 -16.00 7.90
N GLU A 114 -5.15 -15.62 9.15
CA GLU A 114 -5.70 -14.31 9.56
C GLU A 114 -4.76 -13.47 10.43
N GLN A 115 -3.48 -13.87 10.61
CA GLN A 115 -2.62 -13.16 11.57
C GLN A 115 -1.18 -12.86 11.13
N SER A 116 -0.82 -13.06 9.85
CA SER A 116 0.56 -12.79 9.38
C SER A 116 0.69 -11.88 8.15
N VAL A 117 -0.36 -11.17 7.75
CA VAL A 117 -0.26 -10.10 6.75
C VAL A 117 -0.98 -8.89 7.32
N ASN A 118 -0.20 -7.91 7.81
CA ASN A 118 -0.56 -6.52 8.19
C ASN A 118 -0.15 -6.05 9.60
N HIS A 119 0.63 -6.77 10.42
CA HIS A 119 0.94 -6.26 11.77
C HIS A 119 2.28 -5.52 11.94
N GLU A 120 3.21 -5.55 10.97
CA GLU A 120 4.48 -4.82 11.12
C GLU A 120 4.53 -3.55 10.26
N ASP A 121 4.23 -3.59 8.97
CA ASP A 121 4.38 -2.38 8.12
C ASP A 121 3.22 -1.37 8.21
N ALA A 122 1.98 -1.84 8.41
CA ALA A 122 0.82 -0.96 8.51
C ALA A 122 0.80 -0.19 9.84
N ASP A 123 1.27 -0.83 10.91
CA ASP A 123 1.31 -0.24 12.24
C ASP A 123 2.38 0.85 12.34
N HIS A 124 3.52 0.67 11.66
CA HIS A 124 4.53 1.72 11.56
C HIS A 124 4.01 2.95 10.83
N ILE A 125 3.31 2.78 9.70
CA ILE A 125 2.69 3.90 8.97
C ILE A 125 1.60 4.58 9.81
N ALA A 126 0.77 3.80 10.51
CA ALA A 126 -0.26 4.32 11.41
C ALA A 126 0.34 5.13 12.57
N TYR A 127 1.44 4.66 13.18
CA TYR A 127 2.16 5.38 14.23
C TYR A 127 2.78 6.70 13.73
N LEU A 128 3.26 6.74 12.48
CA LEU A 128 3.77 7.99 11.88
C LEU A 128 2.64 9.02 11.70
N TYR A 129 1.48 8.61 11.21
CA TYR A 129 0.32 9.49 11.08
C TYR A 129 -0.22 9.96 12.44
N LEU A 130 -0.27 9.06 13.43
CA LEU A 130 -0.61 9.42 14.81
C LEU A 130 0.39 10.42 15.40
N GLY A 131 1.70 10.19 15.19
CA GLY A 131 2.75 11.10 15.62
C GLY A 131 2.66 12.48 14.96
N MET A 132 2.36 12.54 13.66
CA MET A 132 2.16 13.80 12.94
C MET A 132 0.92 14.55 13.46
N GLY A 133 -0.17 13.83 13.74
CA GLY A 133 -1.39 14.41 14.32
C GLY A 133 -1.15 14.98 15.71
N ILE A 134 -0.54 14.20 16.61
CA ILE A 134 -0.24 14.63 17.98
C ILE A 134 0.76 15.79 17.98
N GLY A 135 1.78 15.73 17.12
CA GLY A 135 2.79 16.80 16.97
C GLY A 135 2.17 18.12 16.51
N PHE A 136 1.22 18.07 15.57
CA PHE A 136 0.52 19.27 15.09
C PHE A 136 -0.37 19.88 16.18
N VAL A 137 -1.14 19.05 16.88
CA VAL A 137 -2.04 19.51 17.97
C VAL A 137 -1.22 20.11 19.12
N THR A 138 -0.16 19.43 19.56
CA THR A 138 0.69 19.92 20.65
C THR A 138 1.45 21.18 20.26
N GLY A 139 1.96 21.27 19.03
CA GLY A 139 2.62 22.47 18.51
C GLY A 139 1.68 23.69 18.45
N LEU A 140 0.48 23.52 17.90
CA LEU A 140 -0.52 24.60 17.87
C LEU A 140 -0.95 25.01 19.28
N TRP A 141 -1.15 24.06 20.19
CA TRP A 141 -1.52 24.34 21.56
C TRP A 141 -0.44 25.14 22.30
N VAL A 142 0.84 24.79 22.12
CA VAL A 142 1.96 25.53 22.72
C VAL A 142 2.06 26.95 22.16
N VAL A 143 1.92 27.13 20.84
CA VAL A 143 1.91 28.48 20.23
C VAL A 143 0.73 29.30 20.76
N PHE A 144 -0.45 28.71 20.85
CA PHE A 144 -1.65 29.37 21.38
C PHE A 144 -1.46 29.75 22.86
N CYS A 145 -0.97 28.83 23.70
CA CYS A 145 -0.69 29.11 25.10
C CYS A 145 0.39 30.18 25.28
N THR A 146 1.47 30.15 24.51
CA THR A 146 2.54 31.16 24.59
C THR A 146 2.06 32.54 24.14
N MET A 147 1.17 32.62 23.14
CA MET A 147 0.48 33.86 22.76
C MET A 147 -0.43 34.40 23.86
N LEU A 148 -1.15 33.52 24.57
CA LEU A 148 -2.02 33.91 25.70
C LEU A 148 -1.25 34.31 26.97
N LEU A 149 -0.04 33.78 27.18
CA LEU A 149 0.82 34.16 28.32
C LEU A 149 1.35 35.60 28.19
N ARG A 150 1.47 36.12 26.97
CA ARG A 150 1.76 37.53 26.74
C ARG A 150 0.50 38.36 26.91
N ARG A 151 0.28 38.84 28.15
CA ARG A 151 -0.90 39.65 28.57
C ARG A 151 -1.34 40.72 27.55
N THR A 152 -0.40 41.41 26.91
CA THR A 152 -0.72 42.46 25.92
C THR A 152 -1.39 41.92 24.66
N TRP A 153 -0.97 40.74 24.19
CA TRP A 153 -1.51 40.09 22.99
C TRP A 153 -2.81 39.35 23.29
N ALA A 154 -2.93 38.76 24.48
CA ALA A 154 -4.17 38.14 24.94
C ALA A 154 -5.33 39.16 24.99
N ILE A 155 -5.09 40.35 25.55
CA ILE A 155 -6.11 41.41 25.63
C ILE A 155 -6.54 41.88 24.24
N ALA A 156 -5.58 42.12 23.33
CA ALA A 156 -5.90 42.52 21.96
C ALA A 156 -6.67 41.44 21.18
N TYR A 157 -6.31 40.16 21.37
CA TYR A 157 -7.01 39.03 20.76
C TYR A 157 -8.46 38.93 21.22
N PHE A 158 -8.72 38.98 22.54
CA PHE A 158 -10.09 38.93 23.07
C PHE A 158 -10.94 40.10 22.61
N GLN A 159 -10.37 41.32 22.54
CA GLN A 159 -11.09 42.49 22.02
C GLN A 159 -11.52 42.34 20.55
N ILE A 160 -10.71 41.68 19.72
CA ILE A 160 -11.04 41.42 18.31
C ILE A 160 -12.16 40.37 18.22
N ILE A 161 -12.08 39.31 19.02
CA ILE A 161 -13.09 38.24 19.04
C ILE A 161 -14.44 38.78 19.53
N ASP A 162 -14.48 39.56 20.62
CA ASP A 162 -15.72 40.15 21.13
C ASP A 162 -16.38 41.05 20.07
N LYS A 163 -15.56 41.87 19.37
CA LYS A 163 -16.06 42.73 18.30
C LYS A 163 -16.65 41.95 17.12
N LEU A 164 -16.01 40.85 16.72
CA LEU A 164 -16.51 39.96 15.67
C LEU A 164 -17.78 39.23 16.10
N TYR A 165 -17.83 38.79 17.36
CA TYR A 165 -18.99 38.09 17.91
C TYR A 165 -20.22 39.00 17.94
N ASP A 166 -20.07 40.23 18.43
CA ASP A 166 -21.15 41.21 18.47
C ASP A 166 -21.64 41.56 17.05
N GLU A 167 -20.74 41.77 16.09
CA GLU A 167 -21.11 42.07 14.71
C GLU A 167 -21.87 40.90 14.06
N ALA A 168 -21.41 39.67 14.28
CA ALA A 168 -22.07 38.47 13.79
C ALA A 168 -23.45 38.28 14.46
N TYR A 169 -23.53 38.45 15.77
CA TYR A 169 -24.77 38.31 16.54
C TYR A 169 -25.83 39.29 16.05
N VAL A 170 -25.47 40.58 15.88
CA VAL A 170 -26.39 41.60 15.38
C VAL A 170 -26.87 41.29 13.95
N ARG A 171 -25.98 40.88 13.05
CA ARG A 171 -26.36 40.49 11.68
C ARG A 171 -27.32 39.31 11.67
N VAL A 172 -27.05 38.29 12.48
CA VAL A 172 -27.91 37.11 12.62
C VAL A 172 -29.27 37.52 13.17
N ALA A 173 -29.32 38.28 14.27
CA ALA A 173 -30.57 38.74 14.88
C ALA A 173 -31.43 39.57 13.92
N ILE A 174 -30.84 40.50 13.16
CA ILE A 174 -31.56 41.31 12.16
C ILE A 174 -32.10 40.44 11.03
N THR A 175 -31.29 39.49 10.53
CA THR A 175 -31.69 38.57 9.46
C THR A 175 -32.86 37.69 9.90
N TRP A 176 -32.80 37.15 11.12
CA TRP A 176 -33.89 36.37 11.71
C TRP A 176 -35.17 37.20 11.89
N ALA A 177 -35.06 38.44 12.38
CA ALA A 177 -36.21 39.33 12.52
C ALA A 177 -36.86 39.66 11.16
N TYR A 178 -36.06 39.90 10.12
CA TYR A 178 -36.55 40.13 8.76
C TYR A 178 -37.27 38.90 8.19
N LEU A 179 -36.70 37.70 8.37
CA LEU A 179 -37.31 36.46 7.93
C LEU A 179 -38.66 36.20 8.61
N MET A 180 -38.72 36.37 9.93
CA MET A 180 -39.97 36.18 10.70
C MET A 180 -41.07 37.17 10.27
N LYS A 181 -40.70 38.43 9.99
CA LYS A 181 -41.65 39.42 9.48
C LYS A 181 -42.18 39.02 8.10
N LYS A 182 -41.29 38.61 7.18
CA LYS A 182 -41.68 38.18 5.84
C LYS A 182 -42.62 36.98 5.87
N THR A 183 -42.34 35.98 6.72
CA THR A 183 -43.23 34.81 6.87
C THR A 183 -44.61 35.17 7.42
N HIS A 184 -44.72 36.26 8.19
CA HIS A 184 -46.01 36.72 8.70
C HIS A 184 -46.78 37.51 7.62
N ASP A 185 -46.11 38.32 6.80
CA ASP A 185 -46.74 39.04 5.69
C ASP A 185 -47.22 38.08 4.58
N ASP A 186 -46.48 36.99 4.30
CA ASP A 186 -46.87 35.97 3.31
C ASP A 186 -48.03 35.05 3.79
N ALA A 187 -48.42 35.11 5.08
CA ALA A 187 -49.45 34.27 5.69
C ALA A 187 -50.81 34.97 5.88
N THR A 188 -50.92 36.26 5.55
CA THR A 188 -52.15 37.08 5.58
C THR A 188 -52.61 37.45 4.19
#